data_AF-A0A9D3MGX8-F1
#
_entry.id   AF-A0A9D3MGX8-F1
#
_cell.length_a   1.000
_cell.length_b   1.000
_cell.length_c   1.000
_cell.angle_alpha   90.00
_cell.angle_beta   90.00
_cell.angle_gamma   90.00
#
_symmetry.space_group_name_H-M   'P 1'
#
loop_
_entity.id
_entity.type
_entity.pdbx_description
1 polymer ?
#
loop_
_entity_poly.entity_id
_entity_poly.type
_entity_poly.pdbx_seq_one_letter_code
_entity_poly.pdbx_strand_id
1 'polypeptide(L)' 'MVVSWHKTSSSCAKAAYVFVTKRGRSICVDPTHGWVKSHAAQVPGTSKKNTNA' A
#
# COMPACT_ATOMS: atom_id res chain seq x y z
N MET A 1 -4.23 3.81 -13.74
CA MET A 1 -5.26 3.96 -12.68
C MET A 1 -5.09 2.85 -11.65
N VAL A 2 -4.87 3.23 -10.41
CA VAL A 2 -4.79 2.34 -9.24
C VAL A 2 -6.20 2.10 -8.71
N VAL A 3 -6.49 0.89 -8.24
CA VAL A 3 -7.79 0.53 -7.64
C VAL A 3 -7.70 0.19 -6.17
N SER A 4 -6.56 -0.31 -5.71
CA SER A 4 -6.35 -0.66 -4.32
C SER A 4 -4.88 -0.56 -3.96
N TRP A 5 -4.60 -0.54 -2.67
CA TRP A 5 -3.24 -0.63 -2.15
C TRP A 5 -3.20 -1.38 -0.82
N HIS A 6 -2.04 -1.93 -0.51
CA HIS A 6 -1.76 -2.54 0.78
C HIS A 6 -0.32 -2.24 1.21
N LYS A 7 -0.05 -2.33 2.52
CA LYS A 7 1.31 -2.29 3.06
C LYS A 7 1.90 -3.69 3.13
N THR A 8 3.20 -3.81 2.93
CA THR A 8 3.92 -5.03 3.32
C THR A 8 3.81 -5.25 4.84
N SER A 9 3.86 -6.53 5.23
CA SER A 9 3.84 -6.95 6.63
C SER A 9 5.07 -6.41 7.38
N SER A 10 4.97 -6.24 8.70
CA SER A 10 6.13 -5.94 9.57
C SER A 10 7.16 -7.07 9.57
N SER A 11 6.79 -8.27 9.14
CA SER A 11 7.72 -9.39 8.91
C SER A 11 8.59 -9.21 7.65
N CYS A 12 8.25 -8.27 6.77
CA CYS A 12 9.08 -7.95 5.62
C CYS A 12 10.22 -7.01 6.04
N ALA A 13 11.46 -7.32 5.63
CA ALA A 13 12.62 -6.49 5.92
C ALA A 13 12.53 -5.06 5.32
N LYS A 14 11.66 -4.85 4.32
CA LYS A 14 11.41 -3.55 3.70
C LYS A 14 9.92 -3.21 3.75
N ALA A 15 9.62 -2.06 4.36
CA ALA A 15 8.29 -1.47 4.30
C ALA A 15 8.04 -0.86 2.91
N ALA A 16 6.88 -1.15 2.33
CA ALA A 16 6.47 -0.68 1.02
C ALA A 16 4.95 -0.49 0.99
N TYR A 17 4.50 0.52 0.23
CA TYR A 17 3.13 0.58 -0.26
C TYR A 17 3.07 -0.15 -1.60
N VAL A 18 2.23 -1.16 -1.68
CA VAL A 18 2.01 -1.92 -2.91
C VAL A 18 0.68 -1.48 -3.50
N PHE A 19 0.74 -0.74 -4.60
CA PHE A 19 -0.42 -0.27 -5.35
C PHE A 19 -0.81 -1.29 -6.41
N VAL A 20 -2.08 -1.65 -6.46
CA VAL A 20 -2.64 -2.57 -7.44
C VAL A 20 -3.45 -1.78 -8.46
N THR A 21 -3.09 -1.96 -9.73
CA THR A 21 -3.76 -1.29 -10.85
C THR A 21 -5.03 -2.02 -11.29
N LYS A 22 -5.90 -1.35 -12.05
CA LYS A 22 -7.08 -1.98 -12.69
C LYS A 22 -6.73 -3.25 -13.49
N ARG A 23 -5.51 -3.34 -14.01
CA ARG A 23 -5.01 -4.46 -14.80
C ARG A 23 -4.35 -5.56 -13.95
N GLY A 24 -4.51 -5.51 -12.62
CA GLY A 24 -3.93 -6.50 -11.70
C GLY A 24 -2.42 -6.38 -11.48
N ARG A 25 -1.75 -5.35 -12.03
CA ARG A 25 -0.32 -5.14 -11.79
C ARG A 25 -0.08 -4.50 -10.43
N SER A 26 0.88 -5.03 -9.70
CA SER A 26 1.35 -4.52 -8.41
C SER A 26 2.60 -3.67 -8.58
N ILE A 27 2.62 -2.50 -7.95
CA ILE A 27 3.73 -1.54 -7.98
C ILE A 27 4.17 -1.28 -6.55
N CYS A 28 5.42 -1.60 -6.24
CA CYS A 28 6.04 -1.30 -4.95
C CYS A 28 6.53 0.13 -4.92
N VAL A 29 6.17 0.86 -3.87
CA VAL A 29 6.55 2.26 -3.68
C VAL A 29 7.03 2.45 -2.25
N ASP A 30 8.09 3.24 -2.09
CA ASP A 30 8.69 3.53 -0.80
C ASP A 30 7.77 4.45 0.04
N PRO A 31 7.44 4.08 1.29
CA PRO A 31 6.57 4.84 2.18
C PRO A 31 7.13 6.22 2.59
N THR A 32 8.43 6.46 2.40
CA THR A 32 9.10 7.72 2.78
C THR A 32 8.80 8.87 1.80
N HIS A 33 8.31 8.55 0.60
CA HIS A 33 7.93 9.56 -0.38
C HIS A 33 6.64 10.27 0.06
N GLY A 34 6.71 11.60 0.23
CA GLY A 34 5.58 12.39 0.74
C GLY A 34 4.29 12.26 -0.07
N TRP A 35 4.39 12.07 -1.39
CA TRP A 35 3.22 11.91 -2.27
C TRP A 35 2.48 10.59 -2.04
N VAL A 36 3.16 9.55 -1.54
CA VAL A 36 2.60 8.19 -1.42
C VAL A 36 1.46 8.16 -0.44
N LYS A 37 1.58 8.86 0.68
CA LYS A 37 0.53 8.95 1.70
C LYS A 37 -0.71 9.67 1.15
N SER A 38 -0.51 10.76 0.42
CA SER A 38 -1.60 11.52 -0.22
C SER A 38 -2.27 10.74 -1.35
N HIS A 39 -1.52 9.93 -2.09
CA HIS A 39 -2.06 9.07 -3.14
C HIS A 39 -2.83 7.88 -2.56
N ALA A 40 -2.28 7.24 -1.53
CA ALA A 40 -2.93 6.17 -0.79
C ALA A 40 -4.24 6.63 -0.11
N ALA A 41 -4.32 7.87 0.36
CA ALA A 41 -5.55 8.42 0.94
C ALA A 41 -6.70 8.55 -0.08
N GLN A 42 -6.39 8.70 -1.37
CA GLN A 42 -7.39 8.83 -2.44
C GLN A 42 -7.83 7.48 -3.03
N VAL A 43 -7.15 6.39 -2.66
CA VAL A 43 -7.41 5.06 -3.19
C VAL A 43 -7.94 4.17 -2.05
N PRO A 44 -8.99 3.36 -2.26
CA PRO A 44 -9.47 2.40 -1.28
C PRO A 44 -8.33 1.44 -0.84
N GLY A 45 -7.89 1.58 0.40
CA GLY A 45 -6.75 0.84 0.94
C GLY A 45 -7.18 -0.22 1.94
N THR A 46 -6.61 -1.42 1.83
CA THR A 46 -6.65 -2.38 2.95
C THR A 46 -5.45 -2.11 3.84
N SER A 47 -5.56 -1.07 4.67
CA SER A 47 -4.79 -1.08 5.91
C SER A 47 -5.38 -2.24 6.72
N LYS A 48 -4.82 -3.45 6.57
CA LYS A 48 -4.98 -4.48 7.58
C LYS A 48 -4.43 -3.87 8.86
N LYS A 49 -5.28 -3.19 9.64
CA LYS A 49 -5.08 -3.14 11.08
C LYS A 49 -5.01 -4.62 11.44
N ASN A 50 -3.84 -5.08 11.89
CA ASN A 50 -3.88 -6.27 12.70
C ASN A 50 -4.80 -5.88 13.86
N THR A 51 -5.96 -6.51 13.94
CA THR A 51 -6.57 -6.75 15.22
C THR A 51 -5.84 -8.00 15.69
N ASN A 52 -4.79 -7.82 16.47
CA ASN A 52 -4.29 -8.90 17.32
C ASN A 52 -5.30 -9.08 18.46
N ALA A 53 -5.66 -10.34 18.68
CA ALA A 53 -6.08 -10.97 19.94
C ALA A 53 -7.20 -10.28 20.75
#